data_AF-D8RF68-F1
#
_entry.id   AF-D8RF68-F1
#
_cell.length_a   1.000
_cell.length_b   1.000
_cell.length_c   1.000
_cell.angle_alpha   90.00
_cell.angle_beta   90.00
_cell.angle_gamma   90.00
#
_symmetry.space_group_name_H-M   'P 1'
#
loop_
_entity.id
_entity.type
_entity.pdbx_description
1 polymer ?
#
loop_
_entity_poly.entity_id
_entity_poly.type
_entity_poly.pdbx_seq_one_letter_code
_entity_poly.pdbx_strand_id
1 'polypeptide(L)'
;MAQVELRRFSADTALYTTAAVFLVTLLLLVSVLVASLRRKKRNTIVILGLSGSGKTALFYQLRDASLYEGTVTSMVPNEDTFLLHSEISKSGKIKPVHVVDLPGHPKLRPLLDDYLPKAQGILFMVDALDFVPNVRSTAEYLYEVLSKPLVVKRKLPVLIVCNKCDKVTAHSVDFIRKQLEKELDKLRVTRTTLEGSDVAAEIKPGIDGEPFKFSHCVNKVTMVETSVITGKVGEVQTFIREQVKP
;
A
#
# COMPACT_ATOMS: atom_id res chain seq x y z
N MET A 1 -36.27 66.03 13.17
CA MET A 1 -34.91 65.45 13.35
C MET A 1 -34.96 63.96 13.71
N ALA A 2 -35.74 63.54 14.71
CA ALA A 2 -35.82 62.13 15.16
C ALA A 2 -36.13 61.08 14.06
N GLN A 3 -37.02 61.37 13.10
CA GLN A 3 -37.33 60.42 12.02
C GLN A 3 -36.19 60.19 11.01
N VAL A 4 -35.30 61.18 10.83
CA VAL A 4 -34.14 61.07 9.93
C VAL A 4 -33.03 60.27 10.61
N GLU A 5 -32.84 60.43 11.91
CA GLU A 5 -31.90 59.63 12.71
C GLU A 5 -32.33 58.16 12.81
N LEU A 6 -33.63 57.89 13.02
CA LEU A 6 -34.16 56.52 13.04
C LEU A 6 -33.98 55.78 11.71
N ARG A 7 -34.15 56.48 10.57
CA ARG A 7 -33.90 55.91 9.24
C ARG A 7 -32.42 55.65 8.97
N ARG A 8 -31.52 56.55 9.42
CA ARG A 8 -30.07 56.34 9.32
C ARG A 8 -29.61 55.17 10.16
N PHE A 9 -30.07 55.08 11.41
CA PHE A 9 -29.77 53.97 12.31
C PHE A 9 -30.24 52.61 11.74
N SER A 10 -31.43 52.56 11.13
CA SER A 10 -31.95 51.36 10.45
C SER A 10 -31.16 50.98 9.19
N ALA A 11 -30.64 51.96 8.45
CA ALA A 11 -29.84 51.71 7.25
C ALA A 11 -28.43 51.20 7.63
N ASP A 12 -27.83 51.78 8.66
CA ASP A 12 -26.51 51.38 9.15
C ASP A 12 -26.56 49.94 9.70
N THR A 13 -27.58 49.59 10.49
CA THR A 13 -27.78 48.22 10.98
C THR A 13 -28.03 47.21 9.84
N ALA A 14 -28.78 47.59 8.80
CA ALA A 14 -28.95 46.74 7.61
C ALA A 14 -27.64 46.54 6.82
N LEU A 15 -26.79 47.57 6.74
CA LEU A 15 -25.48 47.48 6.12
C LEU A 15 -24.52 46.57 6.90
N TYR A 16 -24.47 46.70 8.23
CA TYR A 16 -23.63 45.85 9.07
C TYR A 16 -24.07 44.37 9.05
N THR A 17 -25.38 44.12 9.07
CA THR A 17 -25.92 42.74 9.00
C THR A 17 -25.63 42.08 7.65
N THR A 18 -25.83 42.79 6.53
CA THR A 18 -25.50 42.27 5.20
C THR A 18 -24.00 42.02 5.02
N ALA A 19 -23.14 42.94 5.49
CA ALA A 19 -21.69 42.74 5.49
C ALA A 19 -21.26 41.53 6.34
N ALA A 20 -21.86 41.35 7.53
CA ALA A 20 -21.59 40.20 8.39
C ALA A 20 -22.00 38.87 7.75
N VAL A 21 -23.18 38.82 7.12
CA VAL A 21 -23.66 37.61 6.41
C VAL A 21 -22.74 37.28 5.22
N PHE A 22 -22.30 38.30 4.47
CA PHE A 22 -21.37 38.11 3.36
C PHE A 22 -20.00 37.60 3.85
N LEU A 23 -19.50 38.14 4.96
CA LEU A 23 -18.25 37.69 5.55
C LEU A 23 -18.34 36.23 6.04
N VAL A 24 -19.42 35.86 6.73
CA VAL A 24 -19.63 34.49 7.22
C VAL A 24 -19.76 33.50 6.06
N THR A 25 -20.52 33.86 5.02
CA THR A 25 -20.68 32.99 3.84
C THR A 25 -19.37 32.83 3.07
N LEU A 26 -18.57 33.89 2.94
CA LEU A 26 -17.24 33.83 2.35
C LEU A 26 -16.30 32.93 3.18
N LEU A 27 -16.30 33.05 4.51
CA LEU A 27 -15.49 32.21 5.39
C LEU A 27 -15.90 30.74 5.30
N LEU A 28 -17.20 30.43 5.22
CA LEU A 28 -17.70 29.07 5.02
C LEU A 28 -17.26 28.50 3.67
N LEU A 29 -17.39 29.26 2.57
CA LEU A 29 -16.94 28.84 1.24
C LEU A 29 -15.44 28.58 1.20
N VAL A 30 -14.63 29.48 1.78
CA VAL A 30 -13.18 29.30 1.90
C VAL A 30 -12.87 28.06 2.76
N SER A 31 -13.59 27.83 3.85
CA SER A 31 -13.37 26.65 4.69
C SER A 31 -13.67 25.34 3.96
N VAL A 32 -14.75 25.29 3.16
CA VAL A 32 -15.14 24.12 2.36
C VAL A 32 -14.14 23.90 1.22
N LEU A 33 -13.69 24.98 0.57
CA LEU A 33 -12.67 24.90 -0.47
C LEU A 33 -11.33 24.40 0.11
N VAL A 34 -10.89 24.95 1.23
CA VAL A 34 -9.68 24.50 1.94
C VAL A 34 -9.82 23.06 2.39
N ALA A 35 -10.98 22.65 2.92
CA ALA A 35 -11.24 21.27 3.32
C ALA A 35 -11.26 20.30 2.13
N SER A 36 -11.79 20.71 0.97
CA SER A 36 -11.79 19.94 -0.27
C SER A 36 -10.38 19.82 -0.87
N LEU A 37 -9.58 20.88 -0.75
CA LEU A 37 -8.18 20.90 -1.17
C LEU A 37 -7.22 20.18 -0.19
N ARG A 38 -7.67 19.87 1.04
CA ARG A 38 -6.90 19.02 1.97
C ARG A 38 -6.81 17.62 1.40
N ARG A 39 -5.67 17.34 0.75
CA ARG A 39 -5.32 15.98 0.32
C ARG A 39 -5.39 15.04 1.52
N LYS A 40 -6.24 14.02 1.45
CA LYS A 40 -6.26 12.92 2.44
C LYS A 40 -4.83 12.37 2.55
N LYS A 41 -4.27 12.42 3.76
CA LYS A 41 -2.92 11.88 4.01
C LYS A 41 -2.93 10.40 3.67
N ARG A 42 -2.05 9.99 2.77
CA ARG A 42 -1.86 8.60 2.39
C ARG A 42 -1.12 7.88 3.52
N ASN A 43 -1.68 6.79 4.02
CA ASN A 43 -1.10 5.96 5.09
C ASN A 43 -1.38 4.46 4.86
N THR A 44 -1.71 4.08 3.62
CA THR A 44 -2.15 2.72 3.29
C THR A 44 -0.98 1.79 3.00
N ILE A 45 -0.94 0.65 3.67
CA ILE A 45 -0.06 -0.48 3.35
C ILE A 45 -0.91 -1.56 2.70
N VAL A 46 -0.49 -2.02 1.52
CA VAL A 46 -1.22 -3.06 0.77
C VAL A 46 -0.48 -4.38 0.91
N ILE A 47 -1.18 -5.43 1.34
CA ILE A 47 -0.68 -6.80 1.41
C ILE A 47 -1.19 -7.56 0.18
N LEU A 48 -0.27 -8.13 -0.58
CA LEU A 48 -0.56 -8.92 -1.76
C LEU A 48 0.41 -10.10 -1.89
N GLY A 49 0.14 -11.00 -2.84
CA GLY A 49 0.86 -12.27 -3.00
C GLY A 49 -0.10 -13.40 -3.39
N LEU A 50 0.43 -14.58 -3.72
CA LEU A 50 -0.39 -15.73 -4.11
C LEU A 50 -1.33 -16.19 -2.99
N SER A 51 -2.38 -16.94 -3.34
CA SER A 51 -3.22 -17.63 -2.36
C SER A 51 -2.38 -18.59 -1.53
N GLY A 52 -2.64 -18.67 -0.21
CA GLY A 52 -1.87 -19.54 0.70
C GLY A 52 -0.56 -18.96 1.24
N SER A 53 -0.09 -17.80 0.76
CA SER A 53 1.17 -17.20 1.24
C SER A 53 1.11 -16.62 2.67
N GLY A 54 -0.09 -16.46 3.24
CA GLY A 54 -0.30 -16.00 4.62
C GLY A 54 -0.70 -14.52 4.77
N LYS A 55 -1.20 -13.87 3.71
CA LYS A 55 -1.63 -12.46 3.71
C LYS A 55 -2.61 -12.10 4.84
N THR A 56 -3.70 -12.85 4.92
CA THR A 56 -4.75 -12.64 5.92
C THR A 56 -4.26 -12.95 7.33
N ALA A 57 -3.41 -13.96 7.50
CA ALA A 57 -2.77 -14.24 8.79
C ALA A 57 -1.85 -13.08 9.21
N LEU A 58 -1.07 -12.51 8.29
CA LEU A 58 -0.23 -11.34 8.57
C LEU A 58 -1.08 -10.11 8.95
N PHE A 59 -2.20 -9.88 8.25
CA PHE A 59 -3.13 -8.78 8.56
C PHE A 59 -3.59 -8.83 10.02
N TYR A 60 -4.08 -9.98 10.47
CA TYR A 60 -4.52 -10.16 11.85
C TYR A 60 -3.34 -10.12 12.85
N GLN A 61 -2.20 -10.75 12.51
CA GLN A 61 -1.00 -10.69 13.34
C GLN A 61 -0.52 -9.25 13.59
N LEU A 62 -0.63 -8.36 12.61
CA LEU A 62 -0.29 -6.94 12.75
C LEU A 62 -1.29 -6.17 13.62
N ARG A 63 -2.58 -6.55 13.57
CA ARG A 63 -3.68 -5.87 14.27
C ARG A 63 -3.72 -6.20 15.75
N ASP A 64 -3.79 -7.48 16.09
CA ASP A 64 -4.10 -7.95 17.44
C ASP A 64 -3.20 -9.10 17.90
N ALA A 65 -2.15 -9.42 17.14
CA ALA A 65 -1.28 -10.59 17.36
C ALA A 65 -2.06 -11.92 17.44
N SER A 66 -3.25 -11.98 16.82
CA SER A 66 -4.01 -13.21 16.74
C SER A 66 -3.44 -14.14 15.67
N LEU A 67 -3.23 -15.38 16.08
CA LEU A 67 -2.87 -16.49 15.21
C LEU A 67 -4.16 -17.09 14.65
N TYR A 68 -4.57 -16.62 13.46
CA TYR A 68 -5.65 -17.28 12.73
C TYR A 68 -5.11 -18.50 11.97
N GLU A 69 -5.10 -19.66 12.63
CA GLU A 69 -4.92 -20.95 11.96
C GLU A 69 -6.20 -21.30 11.18
N GLY A 70 -6.08 -21.62 9.89
CA GLY A 70 -7.22 -22.06 9.07
C GLY A 70 -7.99 -20.95 8.34
N THR A 71 -7.31 -19.89 7.88
CA THR A 71 -7.95 -18.91 6.99
C THR A 71 -8.34 -19.54 5.64
N VAL A 72 -9.58 -19.31 5.22
CA VAL A 72 -10.04 -19.65 3.86
C VAL A 72 -9.59 -18.59 2.86
N THR A 73 -9.64 -18.91 1.57
CA THR A 73 -9.30 -17.95 0.51
C THR A 73 -10.19 -16.70 0.59
N SER A 74 -9.61 -15.54 0.90
CA SER A 74 -10.32 -14.26 0.90
C SER A 74 -10.90 -13.97 -0.48
N MET A 75 -12.21 -13.67 -0.52
CA MET A 75 -12.92 -13.27 -1.75
C MET A 75 -13.17 -11.76 -1.82
N VAL A 76 -13.00 -11.06 -0.70
CA VAL A 76 -13.19 -9.61 -0.55
C VAL A 76 -11.94 -9.04 0.15
N PRO A 77 -11.48 -7.83 -0.18
CA PRO A 77 -10.42 -7.16 0.57
C PRO A 77 -10.77 -7.00 2.06
N ASN A 78 -9.82 -7.29 2.95
CA ASN A 78 -9.92 -6.92 4.36
C ASN A 78 -9.20 -5.58 4.55
N GLU A 79 -9.87 -4.59 5.14
CA GLU A 79 -9.37 -3.22 5.25
C GLU A 79 -9.66 -2.70 6.66
N ASP A 80 -8.64 -2.23 7.37
CA ASP A 80 -8.80 -1.69 8.72
C ASP A 80 -7.70 -0.65 9.03
N THR A 81 -8.00 0.26 9.97
CA THR A 81 -7.06 1.27 10.47
C THR A 81 -6.78 1.03 11.94
N PHE A 82 -5.57 0.58 12.26
CA PHE A 82 -5.20 0.20 13.62
C PHE A 82 -3.79 0.64 14.01
N LEU A 83 -3.50 0.61 15.31
CA LEU A 83 -2.14 0.67 15.84
C LEU A 83 -1.52 -0.72 15.74
N LEU A 84 -0.26 -0.82 15.32
CA LEU A 84 0.43 -2.10 15.29
C LEU A 84 0.47 -2.68 16.72
N HIS A 85 0.17 -3.97 16.86
CA HIS A 85 0.07 -4.62 18.18
C HIS A 85 1.30 -4.36 19.07
N SER A 86 2.51 -4.36 18.48
CA SER A 86 3.79 -4.09 19.16
C SER A 86 3.91 -2.69 19.80
N GLU A 87 2.95 -1.81 19.53
CA GLU A 87 2.99 -0.40 19.93
C GLU A 87 1.85 0.01 20.86
N ILE A 88 0.90 -0.89 21.13
CA ILE A 88 -0.20 -0.65 22.06
C ILE A 88 0.32 -0.27 23.46
N SER A 89 1.48 -0.81 23.84
CA SER A 89 2.14 -0.53 25.13
C SER A 89 3.05 0.71 25.13
N LYS A 90 3.37 1.29 23.96
CA LYS A 90 4.31 2.41 23.87
C LYS A 90 3.63 3.74 24.22
N SER A 91 4.22 4.51 25.12
CA SER A 91 3.75 5.86 25.45
C SER A 91 4.14 6.85 24.34
N GLY A 92 3.14 7.40 23.66
CA GLY A 92 3.36 8.42 22.62
C GLY A 92 2.17 8.60 21.69
N LYS A 93 2.15 9.72 20.95
CA LYS A 93 1.17 9.93 19.86
C LYS A 93 1.60 9.10 18.64
N ILE A 94 1.18 7.85 18.59
CA ILE A 94 1.44 6.96 17.46
C ILE A 94 0.29 7.05 16.48
N LYS A 95 0.62 7.23 15.20
CA LYS A 95 -0.38 7.34 14.15
C LYS A 95 -0.86 5.95 13.70
N PRO A 96 -2.19 5.71 13.62
CA PRO A 96 -2.75 4.50 13.06
C PRO A 96 -2.32 4.29 11.61
N VAL A 97 -2.09 3.02 11.26
CA VAL A 97 -1.77 2.57 9.92
C VAL A 97 -3.04 2.03 9.29
N HIS A 98 -3.27 2.39 8.04
CA HIS A 98 -4.32 1.78 7.26
C HIS A 98 -3.75 0.57 6.53
N VAL A 99 -4.25 -0.64 6.76
CA VAL A 99 -3.75 -1.87 6.14
C VAL A 99 -4.86 -2.50 5.32
N VAL A 100 -4.52 -2.94 4.11
CA VAL A 100 -5.44 -3.60 3.17
C VAL A 100 -4.85 -4.95 2.77
N ASP A 101 -5.53 -6.06 3.10
CA ASP A 101 -5.25 -7.41 2.62
C ASP A 101 -6.07 -7.69 1.36
N LEU A 102 -5.37 -7.89 0.23
CA LEU A 102 -6.00 -8.18 -1.05
C LEU A 102 -6.05 -9.69 -1.32
N PRO A 103 -7.15 -10.18 -1.94
CA PRO A 103 -7.25 -11.56 -2.41
C PRO A 103 -6.08 -11.96 -3.33
N GLY A 104 -5.57 -13.19 -3.14
CA GLY A 104 -4.45 -13.72 -3.95
C GLY A 104 -4.88 -14.39 -5.26
N HIS A 105 -6.18 -14.63 -5.44
CA HIS A 105 -6.72 -15.32 -6.62
C HIS A 105 -6.55 -14.44 -7.87
N PRO A 106 -6.06 -14.97 -9.02
CA PRO A 106 -5.76 -14.18 -10.22
C PRO A 106 -6.88 -13.23 -10.66
N LYS A 107 -8.14 -13.70 -10.65
CA LYS A 107 -9.32 -12.90 -11.02
C LYS A 107 -9.55 -11.63 -10.17
N LEU A 108 -8.99 -11.58 -8.96
CA LEU A 108 -9.20 -10.49 -8.01
C LEU A 108 -7.98 -9.55 -7.91
N ARG A 109 -6.86 -9.88 -8.55
CA ARG A 109 -5.65 -9.04 -8.59
C ARG A 109 -5.89 -7.63 -9.17
N PRO A 110 -6.80 -7.40 -10.14
CA PRO A 110 -7.11 -6.04 -10.61
C PRO A 110 -7.56 -5.07 -9.51
N LEU A 111 -8.11 -5.57 -8.39
CA LEU A 111 -8.49 -4.73 -7.24
C LEU A 111 -7.31 -3.91 -6.70
N LEU A 112 -6.06 -4.35 -6.92
CA LEU A 112 -4.87 -3.58 -6.56
C LEU A 112 -4.91 -2.13 -7.10
N ASP A 113 -5.44 -1.94 -8.32
CA ASP A 113 -5.45 -0.64 -8.99
C ASP A 113 -6.28 0.41 -8.21
N ASP A 114 -7.30 -0.01 -7.47
CA ASP A 114 -8.13 0.86 -6.62
C ASP A 114 -7.38 1.38 -5.38
N TYR A 115 -6.37 0.63 -4.92
CA TYR A 115 -5.62 0.90 -3.70
C TYR A 115 -4.27 1.58 -3.94
N LEU A 116 -3.65 1.37 -5.12
CA LEU A 116 -2.38 2.01 -5.48
C LEU A 116 -2.37 3.55 -5.31
N PRO A 117 -3.44 4.31 -5.63
CA PRO A 117 -3.46 5.77 -5.40
C PRO A 117 -3.30 6.17 -3.91
N LYS A 118 -3.69 5.30 -2.98
CA LYS A 118 -3.64 5.53 -1.52
C LYS A 118 -2.40 4.89 -0.86
N ALA A 119 -1.79 3.89 -1.51
CA ALA A 119 -0.64 3.16 -0.99
C ALA A 119 0.57 4.05 -0.65
N GLN A 120 1.27 3.71 0.44
CA GLN A 120 2.58 4.22 0.84
C GLN A 120 3.64 3.11 0.84
N GLY A 121 3.23 1.85 0.90
CA GLY A 121 4.12 0.71 0.79
C GLY A 121 3.34 -0.55 0.40
N ILE A 122 4.06 -1.51 -0.17
CA ILE A 122 3.53 -2.79 -0.59
C ILE A 122 4.25 -3.90 0.17
N LEU A 123 3.48 -4.82 0.75
CA LEU A 123 3.96 -6.09 1.30
C LEU A 123 3.62 -7.20 0.30
N PHE A 124 4.62 -7.75 -0.38
CA PHE A 124 4.46 -8.85 -1.31
C PHE A 124 4.84 -10.17 -0.62
N MET A 125 3.83 -10.94 -0.21
CA MET A 125 3.99 -12.19 0.53
C MET A 125 4.32 -13.36 -0.38
N VAL A 126 5.40 -14.06 -0.04
CA VAL A 126 5.88 -15.29 -0.67
C VAL A 126 5.85 -16.41 0.36
N ASP A 127 5.33 -17.58 -0.04
CA ASP A 127 5.45 -18.79 0.77
C ASP A 127 6.84 -19.39 0.59
N ALA A 128 7.69 -19.35 1.62
CA ALA A 128 9.05 -19.89 1.55
C ALA A 128 9.08 -21.42 1.60
N LEU A 129 8.02 -22.07 2.09
CA LEU A 129 7.92 -23.53 2.15
C LEU A 129 7.54 -24.12 0.79
N ASP A 130 6.55 -23.52 0.12
CA ASP A 130 6.03 -23.98 -1.17
C ASP A 130 6.48 -23.09 -2.34
N PHE A 131 7.71 -22.58 -2.26
CA PHE A 131 8.21 -21.60 -3.22
C PHE A 131 8.53 -22.20 -4.59
N VAL A 132 9.25 -23.33 -4.64
CA VAL A 132 9.77 -23.90 -5.90
C VAL A 132 8.65 -24.25 -6.90
N PRO A 133 7.55 -24.90 -6.50
CA PRO A 133 6.45 -25.19 -7.42
C PRO A 133 5.74 -23.92 -7.92
N ASN A 134 5.75 -22.85 -7.11
CA ASN A 134 5.01 -21.61 -7.38
C ASN A 134 5.89 -20.46 -7.88
N VAL A 135 7.19 -20.70 -8.14
CA VAL A 135 8.16 -19.63 -8.47
C VAL A 135 7.73 -18.83 -9.69
N ARG A 136 7.25 -19.50 -10.73
CA ARG A 136 6.77 -18.87 -11.97
C ARG A 136 5.57 -17.97 -11.70
N SER A 137 4.52 -18.50 -11.08
CA SER A 137 3.29 -17.75 -10.76
C SER A 137 3.58 -16.57 -9.82
N THR A 138 4.54 -16.73 -8.92
CA THR A 138 4.99 -15.68 -7.99
C THR A 138 5.73 -14.58 -8.74
N ALA A 139 6.67 -14.95 -9.62
CA ALA A 139 7.43 -14.02 -10.45
C ALA A 139 6.54 -13.27 -11.44
N GLU A 140 5.58 -13.94 -12.08
CA GLU A 140 4.61 -13.32 -12.99
C GLU A 140 3.79 -12.25 -12.25
N TYR A 141 3.27 -12.56 -11.06
CA TYR A 141 2.51 -11.59 -10.29
C TYR A 141 3.39 -10.44 -9.76
N LEU A 142 4.61 -10.75 -9.31
CA LEU A 142 5.55 -9.72 -8.87
C LEU A 142 5.95 -8.79 -10.02
N TYR A 143 6.16 -9.34 -11.22
CA TYR A 143 6.42 -8.56 -12.43
C TYR A 143 5.27 -7.60 -12.71
N GLU A 144 4.03 -8.09 -12.74
CA GLU A 144 2.84 -7.23 -12.94
C GLU A 144 2.81 -6.08 -11.96
N VAL A 145 3.07 -6.33 -10.67
CA VAL A 145 3.09 -5.30 -9.61
C VAL A 145 4.21 -4.28 -9.84
N LEU A 146 5.44 -4.74 -10.13
CA LEU A 146 6.59 -3.87 -10.34
C LEU A 146 6.46 -3.03 -11.63
N SER A 147 5.74 -3.54 -12.64
CA SER A 147 5.49 -2.86 -13.90
C SER A 147 4.33 -1.87 -13.85
N LYS A 148 3.52 -1.84 -12.77
CA LYS A 148 2.39 -0.90 -12.65
C LYS A 148 2.88 0.56 -12.69
N PRO A 149 2.28 1.43 -13.53
CA PRO A 149 2.71 2.82 -13.65
C PRO A 149 2.73 3.61 -12.34
N LEU A 150 1.77 3.38 -11.46
CA LEU A 150 1.72 4.06 -10.15
C LEU A 150 2.82 3.58 -9.20
N VAL A 151 3.24 2.32 -9.28
CA VAL A 151 4.33 1.77 -8.47
C VAL A 151 5.64 2.42 -8.87
N VAL A 152 5.92 2.49 -10.17
CA VAL A 152 7.16 3.08 -10.68
C VAL A 152 7.18 4.61 -10.55
N LYS A 153 6.16 5.31 -11.05
CA LYS A 153 6.13 6.79 -11.04
C LYS A 153 6.20 7.39 -9.64
N ARG A 154 5.62 6.71 -8.64
CA ARG A 154 5.64 7.14 -7.25
C ARG A 154 6.76 6.50 -6.44
N LYS A 155 7.58 5.65 -7.06
CA LYS A 155 8.65 4.88 -6.42
C LYS A 155 8.17 4.14 -5.17
N LEU A 156 6.99 3.50 -5.25
CA LEU A 156 6.38 2.83 -4.10
C LEU A 156 7.31 1.72 -3.58
N PRO A 157 7.73 1.76 -2.31
CA PRO A 157 8.60 0.75 -1.75
C PRO A 157 7.85 -0.57 -1.63
N VAL A 158 8.54 -1.65 -2.00
CA VAL A 158 8.02 -3.03 -2.00
C VAL A 158 8.88 -3.86 -1.06
N LEU A 159 8.25 -4.43 -0.03
CA LEU A 159 8.87 -5.42 0.83
C LEU A 159 8.36 -6.80 0.43
N ILE A 160 9.26 -7.66 -0.04
CA ILE A 160 8.96 -9.06 -0.30
C ILE A 160 9.14 -9.82 1.01
N VAL A 161 8.04 -10.35 1.53
CA VAL A 161 7.98 -11.04 2.83
C VAL A 161 8.00 -12.54 2.57
N CYS A 162 9.14 -13.17 2.82
CA CYS A 162 9.27 -14.63 2.75
C CYS A 162 8.74 -15.23 4.04
N ASN A 163 7.54 -15.80 3.98
CA ASN A 163 6.80 -16.31 5.12
C ASN A 163 6.96 -17.83 5.29
N LYS A 164 6.58 -18.36 6.45
CA LYS A 164 6.67 -19.78 6.85
C LYS A 164 8.10 -20.29 7.03
N CYS A 165 9.04 -19.38 7.32
CA CYS A 165 10.44 -19.71 7.60
C CYS A 165 10.67 -20.47 8.93
N ASP A 166 9.61 -20.73 9.70
CA ASP A 166 9.67 -21.62 10.88
C ASP A 166 9.82 -23.11 10.51
N LYS A 167 9.53 -23.49 9.26
CA LYS A 167 9.67 -24.87 8.79
C LYS A 167 11.10 -25.13 8.34
N VAL A 168 11.66 -26.27 8.73
CA VAL A 168 13.04 -26.69 8.40
C VAL A 168 13.27 -26.77 6.88
N THR A 169 12.23 -27.10 6.12
CA THR A 169 12.28 -27.20 4.66
C THR A 169 11.98 -25.88 3.95
N ALA A 170 11.83 -24.76 4.67
CA ALA A 170 11.63 -23.46 4.05
C ALA A 170 12.92 -22.97 3.37
N HIS A 171 12.76 -22.37 2.21
CA HIS A 171 13.89 -21.80 1.47
C HIS A 171 14.36 -20.48 2.10
N SER A 172 15.67 -20.24 2.07
CA SER A 172 16.25 -18.97 2.53
C SER A 172 15.86 -17.81 1.64
N VAL A 173 15.84 -16.59 2.20
CA VAL A 173 15.58 -15.37 1.41
C VAL A 173 16.56 -15.21 0.25
N ASP A 174 17.84 -15.58 0.43
CA ASP A 174 18.83 -15.48 -0.63
C ASP A 174 18.55 -16.43 -1.79
N PHE A 175 18.05 -17.64 -1.50
CA PHE A 175 17.63 -18.58 -2.53
C PHE A 175 16.41 -18.05 -3.29
N ILE A 176 15.39 -17.59 -2.56
CA ILE A 176 14.16 -17.02 -3.13
C ILE A 176 14.50 -15.81 -4.01
N ARG A 177 15.37 -14.92 -3.53
CA ARG A 177 15.86 -13.76 -4.29
C ARG A 177 16.44 -14.16 -5.64
N LYS A 178 17.42 -15.06 -5.63
CA LYS A 178 18.12 -15.52 -6.84
C LYS A 178 17.16 -16.15 -7.85
N GLN A 179 16.21 -16.95 -7.37
CA GLN A 179 15.23 -17.59 -8.25
C GLN A 179 14.22 -16.57 -8.83
N LEU A 180 13.72 -15.65 -8.01
CA LEU A 180 12.84 -14.58 -8.50
C LEU A 180 13.55 -13.68 -9.51
N GLU A 181 14.80 -13.28 -9.25
CA GLU A 181 15.59 -12.48 -10.20
C GLU A 181 15.76 -13.20 -11.54
N LYS A 182 16.09 -14.49 -11.50
CA LYS A 182 16.22 -15.34 -12.69
C LYS A 182 14.91 -15.45 -13.48
N GLU A 183 13.77 -15.68 -12.81
CA GLU A 183 12.48 -15.78 -13.49
C GLU A 183 11.99 -14.42 -14.02
N LEU A 184 12.22 -13.33 -13.28
CA LEU A 184 11.89 -11.98 -13.74
C LEU A 184 12.70 -11.58 -14.98
N ASP A 185 13.98 -11.98 -15.05
CA ASP A 185 14.80 -11.76 -16.23
C ASP A 185 14.23 -12.45 -17.47
N LYS A 186 13.80 -13.72 -17.34
CA LYS A 186 13.12 -14.46 -18.42
C LYS A 186 11.82 -13.80 -18.84
N LEU A 187 11.00 -13.36 -17.89
CA LEU A 187 9.72 -12.70 -18.15
C LEU A 187 9.92 -11.39 -18.92
N ARG A 188 10.93 -10.61 -18.56
CA ARG A 188 11.28 -9.36 -19.24
C ARG A 188 11.68 -9.59 -20.70
N VAL A 189 12.49 -10.61 -20.98
CA VAL A 189 12.87 -10.98 -22.34
C VAL A 189 11.65 -11.45 -23.14
N THR A 190 10.85 -12.33 -22.56
CA THR A 190 9.68 -12.92 -23.25
C THR A 190 8.62 -11.87 -23.61
N ARG A 191 8.29 -10.95 -22.69
CA ARG A 191 7.32 -9.89 -22.99
C ARG A 191 7.84 -8.88 -24.00
N THR A 192 9.14 -8.57 -23.96
CA THR A 192 9.77 -7.69 -24.97
C THR A 192 9.66 -8.27 -26.39
N THR A 193 9.74 -9.59 -26.55
CA THR A 193 9.60 -10.23 -27.88
C THR A 193 8.15 -10.28 -28.40
N LEU A 194 7.16 -10.19 -27.50
CA LEU A 194 5.73 -10.28 -27.85
C LEU A 194 5.11 -8.90 -28.13
N GLU A 195 5.67 -7.81 -27.58
CA GLU A 195 5.15 -6.44 -27.66
C GLU A 195 5.55 -5.70 -28.96
N GLY A 196 5.58 -6.41 -30.09
CA GLY A 196 5.58 -5.77 -31.40
C GLY A 196 4.19 -5.18 -31.68
N SER A 197 4.04 -3.87 -31.47
CA SER A 197 2.87 -3.01 -31.76
C SER A 197 1.76 -2.88 -30.69
N ASP A 198 1.60 -1.65 -30.20
CA ASP A 198 0.33 -0.99 -29.84
C ASP A 198 -0.45 -1.31 -28.55
N VAL A 199 0.22 -1.65 -27.44
CA VAL A 199 -0.44 -1.60 -26.11
C VAL A 199 0.36 -0.73 -25.12
N ALA A 200 -0.37 0.15 -24.42
CA ALA A 200 0.11 1.21 -23.53
C ALA A 200 1.33 0.81 -22.68
N ALA A 201 2.44 1.55 -22.87
CA ALA A 201 3.73 1.47 -22.18
C ALA A 201 3.71 0.75 -20.82
N GLU A 202 3.80 -0.58 -20.83
CA GLU A 202 4.11 -1.35 -19.64
C GLU A 202 5.54 -0.99 -19.25
N ILE A 203 5.73 -0.51 -18.01
CA ILE A 203 7.04 -0.04 -17.57
C ILE A 203 7.89 -1.25 -17.22
N LYS A 204 8.92 -1.50 -18.01
CA LYS A 204 9.82 -2.63 -17.79
C LYS A 204 10.67 -2.41 -16.53
N PRO A 205 10.65 -3.32 -15.55
CA PRO A 205 11.49 -3.19 -14.37
C PRO A 205 12.93 -3.65 -14.69
N GLY A 206 13.92 -2.91 -14.20
CA GLY A 206 15.34 -3.21 -14.36
C GLY A 206 16.07 -2.33 -15.39
N ILE A 207 17.26 -2.77 -15.80
CA ILE A 207 18.13 -2.09 -16.77
C ILE A 207 18.25 -2.97 -18.02
N ASP A 208 17.98 -2.41 -19.20
CA ASP A 208 18.07 -3.12 -20.47
C ASP A 208 19.51 -3.58 -20.76
N GLY A 209 19.66 -4.81 -21.26
CA GLY A 209 20.96 -5.43 -21.57
C GLY A 209 21.70 -6.07 -20.38
N GLU A 210 21.27 -5.82 -19.13
CA GLU A 210 21.85 -6.46 -17.95
C GLU A 210 20.91 -7.51 -17.33
N PRO A 211 21.41 -8.59 -16.71
CA PRO A 211 20.57 -9.51 -15.95
C PRO A 211 19.76 -8.78 -14.86
N PHE A 212 18.47 -9.10 -14.76
CA PHE A 212 17.60 -8.47 -13.77
C PHE A 212 18.13 -8.67 -12.34
N LYS A 213 18.15 -7.58 -11.57
CA LYS A 213 18.34 -7.58 -10.11
C LYS A 213 17.35 -6.64 -9.46
N PHE A 214 16.92 -6.92 -8.24
CA PHE A 214 16.01 -6.02 -7.52
C PHE A 214 16.61 -4.64 -7.25
N SER A 215 17.94 -4.53 -7.16
CA SER A 215 18.65 -3.25 -7.06
C SER A 215 18.52 -2.38 -8.31
N HIS A 216 18.12 -2.96 -9.44
CA HIS A 216 17.91 -2.23 -10.70
C HIS A 216 16.51 -1.61 -10.79
N CYS A 217 15.61 -1.93 -9.85
CA CYS A 217 14.30 -1.30 -9.78
C CYS A 217 14.40 0.17 -9.33
N VAL A 218 13.57 1.04 -9.93
CA VAL A 218 13.52 2.47 -9.57
C VAL A 218 12.98 2.68 -8.15
N ASN A 219 12.12 1.77 -7.69
CA ASN A 219 11.60 1.75 -6.33
C ASN A 219 12.45 0.84 -5.42
N LYS A 220 12.48 1.17 -4.12
CA LYS A 220 13.18 0.35 -3.11
C LYS A 220 12.47 -1.00 -2.99
N VAL A 221 13.13 -2.07 -3.45
CA VAL A 221 12.67 -3.45 -3.26
C VAL A 221 13.59 -4.15 -2.27
N THR A 222 13.04 -4.57 -1.14
CA THR A 222 13.78 -5.30 -0.09
C THR A 222 13.10 -6.63 0.20
N MET A 223 13.85 -7.56 0.81
CA MET A 223 13.32 -8.88 1.18
C MET A 223 13.63 -9.18 2.63
N VAL A 224 12.69 -9.82 3.33
CA VAL A 224 12.85 -10.20 4.74
C VAL A 224 12.29 -11.59 4.99
N GLU A 225 12.84 -12.27 5.99
CA GLU A 225 12.32 -13.54 6.50
C GLU A 225 11.29 -13.27 7.58
N THR A 226 10.21 -14.06 7.58
CA THR A 226 9.12 -13.90 8.52
C THR A 226 8.50 -15.26 8.81
N SER A 227 7.98 -15.39 10.02
CA SER A 227 7.06 -16.46 10.36
C SER A 227 5.89 -15.83 11.09
N VAL A 228 4.79 -15.66 10.36
CA VAL A 228 3.56 -15.08 10.90
C VAL A 228 3.07 -15.90 12.09
N ILE A 229 3.15 -17.22 12.01
CA ILE A 229 2.62 -18.12 13.04
C ILE A 229 3.42 -18.08 14.35
N THR A 230 4.71 -17.76 14.28
CA THR A 230 5.56 -17.58 15.48
C THR A 230 5.60 -16.12 15.95
N GLY A 231 4.88 -15.22 15.26
CA GLY A 231 4.88 -13.79 15.54
C GLY A 231 6.17 -13.05 15.18
N LYS A 232 7.11 -13.69 14.46
CA LYS A 232 8.35 -13.05 13.97
C LYS A 232 8.06 -12.11 12.80
N VAL A 233 7.43 -10.96 13.09
CA VAL A 233 7.00 -9.93 12.11
C VAL A 233 7.66 -8.56 12.32
N GLY A 234 8.70 -8.47 13.16
CA GLY A 234 9.32 -7.20 13.55
C GLY A 234 9.87 -6.38 12.38
N GLU A 235 10.52 -7.02 11.40
CA GLU A 235 11.04 -6.32 10.22
C GLU A 235 9.92 -5.76 9.33
N VAL A 236 8.78 -6.46 9.25
CA VAL A 236 7.57 -5.98 8.56
C VAL A 236 7.01 -4.74 9.27
N GLN A 237 6.95 -4.75 10.60
CA GLN A 237 6.49 -3.60 11.39
C GLN A 237 7.41 -2.38 11.21
N THR A 238 8.73 -2.60 11.21
CA THR A 238 9.72 -1.55 10.94
C THR A 238 9.51 -0.94 9.57
N PHE A 239 9.37 -1.76 8.53
CA PHE A 239 9.08 -1.26 7.18
C PHE A 239 7.79 -0.42 7.13
N ILE A 240 6.71 -0.89 7.76
CA ILE A 240 5.44 -0.16 7.83
C ILE A 240 5.66 1.23 8.45
N ARG A 241 6.45 1.32 9.52
CA ARG A 241 6.73 2.59 10.23
C ARG A 241 7.63 3.53 9.44
N GLU A 242 8.54 3.01 8.63
CA GLU A 242 9.30 3.84 7.68
C GLU A 242 8.38 4.51 6.64
N GLN A 243 7.30 3.82 6.23
CA GLN A 243 6.37 4.33 5.21
C GLN A 243 5.27 5.21 5.79
N VAL A 244 4.81 4.91 7.00
CA VAL A 244 3.77 5.68 7.69
C VAL A 244 4.43 6.52 8.78
N LYS A 245 5.07 7.61 8.34
CA LYS A 245 5.66 8.60 9.26
C LYS A 245 4.59 9.13 10.23
N PRO A 246 4.95 9.32 11.52
CA PRO A 246 4.05 9.88 12.54
C PRO A 246 3.47 11.25 12.14
#